data_AF-A0A9W8AVR9-F1
#
_entry.id   AF-A0A9W8AVR9-F1
#
_cell.length_a   1.000
_cell.length_b   1.000
_cell.length_c   1.000
_cell.angle_alpha   90.00
_cell.angle_beta   90.00
_cell.angle_gamma   90.00
#
_symmetry.space_group_name_H-M   'P 1'
#
loop_
_entity.id
_entity.type
_entity.pdbx_description
1 polymer ?
#
loop_
_entity_poly.entity_id
_entity_poly.type
_entity_poly.pdbx_seq_one_letter_code
_entity_poly.pdbx_strand_id
1 'polypeptide(L)'
;MSHSETVFAEGPLLQQAEELALYVAKQADETSVETHPLVQQVRALESEVDAHTIVSLLFKHLNTFCAVPAGDYESVFNQILYILCSAPSSVLDNAVPTLVKALEDDTVSKVPVVYRLKVLANLFNLLEVNSPLRQVVFMTIIQLAASHRQLPI
;
A
#
# COMPACT_ATOMS: atom_id res chain seq x y z
N MET A 1 -20.18 -13.10 1.89
CA MET A 1 -19.47 -12.21 0.96
C MET A 1 -19.33 -10.88 1.67
N SER A 2 -18.21 -10.66 2.36
CA SER A 2 -17.95 -9.37 3.01
C SER A 2 -17.56 -8.38 1.93
N HIS A 3 -18.42 -7.39 1.68
CA HIS A 3 -18.08 -6.24 0.88
C HIS A 3 -16.88 -5.56 1.54
N SER A 4 -15.70 -5.69 0.93
CA SER A 4 -14.59 -4.80 1.23
C SER A 4 -15.00 -3.45 0.65
N GLU A 5 -15.61 -2.59 1.46
CA GLU A 5 -15.83 -1.21 1.09
C GLU A 5 -14.45 -0.59 0.86
N THR A 6 -14.05 -0.44 -0.40
CA THR A 6 -12.98 0.47 -0.78
C THR A 6 -13.46 1.87 -0.43
N VAL A 7 -13.10 2.35 0.75
CA VAL A 7 -13.58 3.63 1.33
C VAL A 7 -13.20 4.85 0.48
N PHE A 8 -12.29 4.70 -0.51
CA PHE A 8 -11.63 5.83 -1.20
C PHE A 8 -11.51 5.68 -2.74
N ALA A 9 -12.34 4.87 -3.39
CA ALA A 9 -12.17 4.55 -4.82
C ALA A 9 -12.82 5.57 -5.80
N GLU A 10 -13.45 6.64 -5.31
CA GLU A 10 -14.16 7.60 -6.15
C GLU A 10 -13.36 8.91 -6.30
N GLY A 11 -13.12 9.34 -7.55
CA GLY A 11 -12.49 10.64 -7.86
C GLY A 11 -11.10 10.55 -8.51
N PRO A 12 -10.48 11.70 -8.83
CA PRO A 12 -9.14 11.78 -9.43
C PRO A 12 -8.05 11.16 -8.54
N LEU A 13 -6.98 10.62 -9.12
CA LEU A 13 -5.90 9.96 -8.38
C LEU A 13 -5.27 10.83 -7.29
N LEU A 14 -5.11 12.13 -7.55
CA LEU A 14 -4.58 13.07 -6.55
C LEU A 14 -5.51 13.18 -5.34
N GLN A 15 -6.82 13.25 -5.56
CA GLN A 15 -7.81 13.29 -4.48
C GLN A 15 -7.74 12.00 -3.64
N GLN A 16 -7.66 10.84 -4.30
CA GLN A 16 -7.53 9.56 -3.60
C GLN A 16 -6.24 9.48 -2.76
N ALA A 17 -5.13 10.02 -3.28
CA ALA A 17 -3.88 10.09 -2.54
C ALA A 17 -3.98 11.05 -1.34
N GLU A 18 -4.69 12.16 -1.48
CA GLU A 18 -4.93 13.11 -0.38
C GLU A 18 -5.82 12.50 0.71
N GLU A 19 -6.92 11.86 0.34
CA GLU A 19 -7.82 11.17 1.27
C GLU A 19 -7.07 10.08 2.05
N LEU A 20 -6.26 9.28 1.36
CA LEU A 20 -5.40 8.28 1.99
C LEU A 20 -4.38 8.93 2.96
N ALA A 21 -3.74 10.03 2.54
CA ALA A 21 -2.77 10.75 3.36
C ALA A 21 -3.40 11.30 4.63
N LEU A 22 -4.59 11.91 4.53
CA LEU A 22 -5.34 12.45 5.66
C LEU A 22 -5.77 11.34 6.61
N TYR A 23 -6.29 10.24 6.06
CA TYR A 23 -6.72 9.09 6.85
C TYR A 23 -5.56 8.51 7.66
N VAL A 24 -4.42 8.26 7.03
CA VAL A 24 -3.24 7.67 7.68
C VAL A 24 -2.61 8.63 8.69
N ALA A 25 -2.55 9.94 8.37
CA ALA A 25 -2.09 10.95 9.31
C ALA A 25 -2.98 11.01 10.56
N LYS A 26 -4.30 10.88 10.41
CA LYS A 26 -5.24 10.82 11.53
C LYS A 26 -5.01 9.60 12.41
N GLN A 27 -4.70 8.43 11.82
CA GLN A 27 -4.36 7.24 12.60
C GLN A 27 -3.04 7.37 13.36
N ALA A 28 -2.10 8.20 12.87
CA ALA A 28 -0.82 8.44 13.52
C ALA A 28 -0.94 9.45 14.68
N ASP A 29 -1.60 10.58 14.45
CA ASP A 29 -1.87 11.63 15.46
C ASP A 29 -2.99 12.56 15.00
N GLU A 30 -4.15 12.51 15.67
CA GLU A 30 -5.32 13.34 15.35
C GLU A 30 -5.06 14.85 15.49
N THR A 31 -4.08 15.26 16.30
CA THR A 31 -3.80 16.69 16.57
C THR A 31 -2.89 17.34 15.52
N SER A 32 -2.18 16.53 14.73
CA SER A 32 -1.12 16.99 13.83
C SER A 32 -1.36 16.61 12.37
N VAL A 33 -2.60 16.28 11.99
CA VAL A 33 -2.96 15.84 10.63
C VAL A 33 -2.49 16.84 9.56
N GLU A 34 -2.77 18.12 9.77
CA GLU A 34 -2.45 19.21 8.83
C GLU A 34 -0.94 19.49 8.72
N THR A 35 -0.16 19.12 9.74
CA THR A 35 1.30 19.27 9.76
C THR A 35 2.03 17.99 9.38
N HIS A 36 1.31 16.90 9.12
CA HIS A 36 1.90 15.61 8.80
C HIS A 36 2.66 15.69 7.45
N PRO A 37 3.92 15.23 7.37
CA PRO A 37 4.74 15.39 6.17
C PRO A 37 4.12 14.81 4.89
N LEU A 38 3.44 13.66 4.99
CA LEU A 38 2.73 13.06 3.87
C LEU A 38 1.60 13.97 3.34
N VAL A 39 0.78 14.55 4.23
CA VAL A 39 -0.36 15.41 3.86
C VAL A 39 0.16 16.68 3.16
N GLN A 40 1.18 17.32 3.74
CA GLN A 40 1.79 18.52 3.15
C GLN A 40 2.39 18.24 1.77
N GLN A 41 3.08 17.12 1.60
CA GLN A 41 3.69 16.77 0.32
C GLN A 41 2.66 16.41 -0.75
N VAL A 42 1.56 15.74 -0.38
CA VAL A 42 0.48 15.41 -1.33
C VAL A 42 -0.26 16.68 -1.76
N ARG A 43 -0.60 17.58 -0.83
CA ARG A 43 -1.25 18.86 -1.15
C ARG A 43 -0.38 19.84 -1.92
N ALA A 44 0.94 19.67 -1.86
CA ALA A 44 1.88 20.44 -2.66
C ALA A 44 1.95 19.98 -4.13
N LEU A 45 1.31 18.85 -4.48
CA LEU A 45 1.22 18.40 -5.85
C LEU A 45 0.18 19.23 -6.63
N GLU A 46 0.46 19.45 -7.90
CA GLU A 46 -0.45 20.16 -8.81
C GLU A 46 -1.57 19.23 -9.30
N SER A 47 -2.72 19.80 -9.68
CA SER A 47 -3.90 19.02 -10.10
C SER A 47 -3.67 18.10 -11.31
N GLU A 48 -2.69 18.40 -12.16
CA GLU A 48 -2.32 17.60 -13.35
C GLU A 48 -1.10 16.69 -13.12
N VAL A 49 -0.78 16.40 -11.85
CA VAL A 49 0.35 15.52 -11.51
C VAL A 49 0.17 14.11 -12.08
N ASP A 50 1.27 13.56 -12.61
CA ASP A 50 1.27 12.22 -13.16
C ASP A 50 1.22 11.14 -12.06
N ALA A 51 0.71 9.95 -12.42
CA ALA A 51 0.60 8.83 -11.51
C ALA A 51 1.96 8.33 -10.97
N HIS A 52 3.05 8.49 -11.73
CA HIS A 52 4.38 8.10 -11.27
C HIS A 52 4.82 8.97 -10.08
N THR A 53 4.57 10.28 -10.12
CA THR A 53 4.90 11.20 -9.05
C THR A 53 4.08 10.91 -7.79
N ILE A 54 2.78 10.64 -7.93
CA ILE A 54 1.92 10.22 -6.81
C ILE A 54 2.44 8.93 -6.18
N VAL A 55 2.61 7.86 -6.97
CA VAL A 55 3.08 6.56 -6.45
C VAL A 55 4.45 6.69 -5.80
N SER A 56 5.38 7.41 -6.43
CA SER A 56 6.71 7.65 -5.87
C SER A 56 6.66 8.37 -4.52
N LEU A 57 5.77 9.34 -4.37
CA LEU A 57 5.56 10.04 -3.10
C LEU A 57 5.01 9.10 -2.02
N LEU A 58 3.95 8.34 -2.32
CA LEU A 58 3.37 7.39 -1.38
C LEU A 58 4.42 6.37 -0.91
N PHE A 59 5.22 5.85 -1.83
CA PHE A 59 6.24 4.85 -1.50
C PHE A 59 7.40 5.39 -0.67
N LYS A 60 7.68 6.70 -0.71
CA LYS A 60 8.62 7.33 0.25
C LYS A 60 8.11 7.27 1.70
N HIS A 61 6.79 7.24 1.87
CA HIS A 61 6.10 7.17 3.17
C HIS A 61 5.58 5.76 3.47
N LEU A 62 6.10 4.72 2.80
CA LEU A 62 5.62 3.36 2.95
C LEU A 62 5.67 2.84 4.41
N ASN A 63 6.67 3.27 5.17
CA ASN A 63 6.78 2.93 6.59
C ASN A 63 5.59 3.46 7.41
N THR A 64 5.05 4.63 7.05
CA THR A 64 3.86 5.20 7.70
C THR A 64 2.64 4.33 7.43
N PHE A 65 2.49 3.83 6.21
CA PHE A 65 1.40 2.89 5.88
C PHE A 65 1.59 1.53 6.56
N CYS A 66 2.81 1.04 6.68
CA CYS A 66 3.10 -0.22 7.39
C CYS A 66 2.86 -0.14 8.90
N ALA A 67 2.77 1.07 9.47
CA ALA A 67 2.57 1.32 10.89
C ALA A 67 1.11 1.48 11.31
N VAL A 68 0.15 1.46 10.37
CA VAL A 68 -1.27 1.60 10.69
C VAL A 68 -1.79 0.42 11.52
N PRO A 69 -2.84 0.61 12.33
CA PRO A 69 -3.45 -0.48 13.09
C PRO A 69 -3.93 -1.64 12.20
N ALA A 70 -3.91 -2.87 12.73
CA ALA A 70 -4.31 -4.06 11.98
C ALA A 70 -5.75 -4.01 11.43
N GLY A 71 -6.66 -3.28 12.09
CA GLY A 71 -8.04 -3.10 11.62
C GLY A 71 -8.15 -2.29 10.33
N ASP A 72 -7.21 -1.37 10.09
CA ASP A 72 -7.22 -0.46 8.95
C ASP A 72 -6.24 -0.89 7.84
N TYR A 73 -5.33 -1.82 8.17
CA TYR A 73 -4.23 -2.25 7.32
C TYR A 73 -4.69 -2.73 5.94
N GLU A 74 -5.71 -3.59 5.89
CA GLU A 74 -6.23 -4.13 4.63
C GLU A 74 -6.83 -3.02 3.75
N SER A 75 -7.61 -2.11 4.33
CA SER A 75 -8.23 -0.98 3.63
C SER A 75 -7.20 0.00 3.07
N VAL A 76 -6.20 0.38 3.88
CA VAL A 76 -5.09 1.26 3.49
C VAL A 76 -4.31 0.65 2.32
N PHE A 77 -3.91 -0.62 2.43
CA PHE A 77 -3.13 -1.26 1.38
C PHE A 77 -3.95 -1.56 0.13
N ASN A 78 -5.24 -1.88 0.23
CA ASN A 78 -6.10 -2.00 -0.96
C ASN A 78 -6.15 -0.68 -1.74
N GLN A 79 -6.19 0.47 -1.07
CA GLN A 79 -6.14 1.76 -1.74
C GLN A 79 -4.77 2.02 -2.38
N ILE A 80 -3.67 1.71 -1.69
CA ILE A 80 -2.31 1.80 -2.26
C ILE A 80 -2.21 0.93 -3.51
N LEU A 81 -2.73 -0.29 -3.47
CA LEU A 81 -2.73 -1.21 -4.61
C LEU A 81 -3.56 -0.68 -5.78
N TYR A 82 -4.70 -0.03 -5.52
CA TYR A 82 -5.52 0.59 -6.56
C TYR A 82 -4.79 1.77 -7.24
N ILE A 83 -4.17 2.65 -6.44
CA ILE A 83 -3.35 3.77 -6.95
C ILE A 83 -2.17 3.23 -7.75
N LEU A 84 -1.52 2.16 -7.26
CA LEU A 84 -0.41 1.50 -7.93
C LEU A 84 -0.82 0.94 -9.31
N CYS A 85 -1.98 0.30 -9.42
CA CYS A 85 -2.49 -0.25 -10.69
C CYS A 85 -2.86 0.83 -11.72
N SER A 86 -3.01 2.07 -11.27
CA SER A 86 -3.26 3.22 -12.17
C SER A 86 -1.98 3.82 -12.75
N ALA A 87 -0.81 3.36 -12.30
CA ALA A 87 0.49 3.84 -12.78
C ALA A 87 1.03 3.02 -13.97
N PRO A 88 1.88 3.62 -14.82
CA PRO A 88 2.56 2.91 -15.90
C PRO A 88 3.42 1.74 -15.41
N SER A 89 3.63 0.73 -16.26
CA SER A 89 4.44 -0.45 -15.92
C SER A 89 5.86 -0.12 -15.45
N SER A 90 6.48 0.95 -15.98
CA SER A 90 7.81 1.41 -15.55
C SER A 90 7.87 1.83 -14.07
N VAL A 91 6.74 2.24 -13.50
CA VAL A 91 6.59 2.56 -12.07
C VAL A 91 6.45 1.28 -11.27
N LEU A 92 5.63 0.34 -11.77
CA LEU A 92 5.38 -0.95 -11.13
C LEU A 92 6.67 -1.74 -10.91
N ASP A 93 7.59 -1.70 -11.88
CA ASP A 93 8.87 -2.41 -11.82
C ASP A 93 9.73 -2.00 -10.63
N ASN A 94 9.60 -0.77 -10.13
CA ASN A 94 10.32 -0.27 -8.95
C ASN A 94 9.47 -0.32 -7.67
N ALA A 95 8.18 0.00 -7.80
CA ALA A 95 7.26 0.07 -6.69
C ALA A 95 6.97 -1.33 -6.12
N VAL A 96 6.64 -2.31 -6.96
CA VAL A 96 6.28 -3.66 -6.48
C VAL A 96 7.39 -4.31 -5.63
N PRO A 97 8.67 -4.33 -6.07
CA PRO A 97 9.75 -4.86 -5.23
C PRO A 97 9.93 -4.09 -3.91
N THR A 98 9.74 -2.76 -3.92
CA THR A 98 9.82 -1.92 -2.71
C THR A 98 8.71 -2.27 -1.72
N LEU A 99 7.48 -2.44 -2.22
CA LEU A 99 6.32 -2.86 -1.42
C LEU A 99 6.57 -4.23 -0.81
N VAL A 100 6.93 -5.20 -1.64
CA VAL A 100 7.22 -6.58 -1.24
C VAL A 100 8.26 -6.61 -0.12
N LYS A 101 9.37 -5.88 -0.27
CA LYS A 101 10.42 -5.82 0.75
C LYS A 101 9.92 -5.22 2.07
N ALA A 102 9.14 -4.14 2.03
CA ALA A 102 8.56 -3.55 3.25
C ALA A 102 7.56 -4.48 3.94
N LEU A 103 6.84 -5.30 3.15
CA LEU A 103 5.93 -6.33 3.63
C LEU A 103 6.64 -7.63 4.05
N GLU A 104 7.93 -7.80 3.81
CA GLU A 104 8.76 -8.90 4.35
C GLU A 104 9.48 -8.50 5.63
N ASP A 105 9.75 -7.21 5.82
CA ASP A 105 10.49 -6.69 6.95
C ASP A 105 9.61 -6.53 8.21
N ASP A 106 9.82 -7.41 9.19
CA ASP A 106 9.13 -7.39 10.50
C ASP A 106 9.45 -6.13 11.33
N THR A 107 10.54 -5.42 11.01
CA THR A 107 10.88 -4.15 11.68
C THR A 107 10.04 -2.99 11.14
N VAL A 108 9.56 -3.11 9.90
CA VAL A 108 8.76 -2.10 9.21
C VAL A 108 7.27 -2.37 9.41
N SER A 109 6.82 -3.62 9.22
CA SER A 109 5.41 -3.97 9.34
C SER A 109 5.15 -4.81 10.59
N LYS A 110 4.59 -4.14 11.61
CA LYS A 110 4.32 -4.73 12.93
C LYS A 110 2.98 -5.47 13.03
N VAL A 111 2.20 -5.50 11.96
CA VAL A 111 0.93 -6.25 11.94
C VAL A 111 1.19 -7.75 11.83
N PRO A 112 0.26 -8.61 12.31
CA PRO A 112 0.38 -10.05 12.14
C PRO A 112 0.55 -10.44 10.67
N VAL A 113 1.37 -11.47 10.42
CA VAL A 113 1.75 -11.91 9.07
C VAL A 113 0.56 -12.23 8.17
N VAL A 114 -0.56 -12.68 8.73
CA VAL A 114 -1.79 -12.94 7.96
C VAL A 114 -2.26 -11.70 7.18
N TYR A 115 -2.12 -10.49 7.73
CA TYR A 115 -2.51 -9.25 7.03
C TYR A 115 -1.56 -8.93 5.88
N ARG A 116 -0.26 -9.12 6.09
CA ARG A 116 0.76 -8.93 5.05
C ARG A 116 0.59 -9.92 3.90
N LEU A 117 0.31 -11.19 4.22
CA LEU A 117 0.00 -12.23 3.23
C LEU A 117 -1.27 -11.92 2.42
N LYS A 118 -2.31 -11.37 3.05
CA LYS A 118 -3.51 -10.92 2.32
C LYS A 118 -3.18 -9.81 1.32
N VAL A 119 -2.41 -8.79 1.74
CA VAL A 119 -1.99 -7.69 0.84
C VAL A 119 -1.17 -8.24 -0.34
N LEU A 120 -0.22 -9.13 -0.06
CA LEU A 120 0.58 -9.78 -1.11
C LEU A 120 -0.28 -10.63 -2.06
N ALA A 121 -1.28 -11.35 -1.54
CA ALA A 121 -2.21 -12.12 -2.37
C ALA A 121 -3.06 -11.21 -3.27
N ASN A 122 -3.54 -10.08 -2.74
CA ASN A 122 -4.27 -9.08 -3.53
C ASN A 122 -3.37 -8.48 -4.62
N LEU A 123 -2.12 -8.13 -4.29
CA LEU A 123 -1.13 -7.66 -5.26
C LEU A 123 -0.88 -8.69 -6.37
N PHE A 124 -0.67 -9.96 -6.01
CA PHE A 124 -0.47 -11.03 -6.99
C PHE A 124 -1.65 -11.16 -7.98
N ASN A 125 -2.87 -10.99 -7.49
CA ASN A 125 -4.09 -11.08 -8.29
C ASN A 125 -4.30 -9.85 -9.19
N LEU A 126 -3.80 -8.68 -8.78
CA LEU A 126 -3.90 -7.44 -9.55
C LEU A 126 -2.88 -7.35 -10.70
N LEU A 127 -1.72 -8.00 -10.56
CA LEU A 127 -0.70 -8.01 -11.58
C LEU A 127 -1.10 -8.85 -12.81
N GLU A 128 -0.70 -8.39 -14.00
CA GLU A 128 -0.92 -9.11 -15.26
C GLU A 128 -0.35 -10.53 -15.20
N VAL A 129 -1.09 -11.49 -15.77
CA VAL A 129 -0.76 -12.93 -15.72
C VAL A 129 0.67 -13.25 -16.15
N ASN A 130 1.19 -12.55 -17.15
CA ASN A 130 2.52 -12.76 -17.69
C ASN A 130 3.59 -11.82 -17.10
N SER A 131 3.25 -11.03 -16.09
CA SER A 131 4.20 -10.11 -15.46
C SER A 131 5.24 -10.89 -14.64
N PRO A 132 6.55 -10.64 -14.84
CA PRO A 132 7.60 -11.25 -14.02
C PRO A 132 7.47 -10.85 -12.53
N LEU A 133 6.81 -9.73 -12.23
CA LEU A 133 6.54 -9.30 -10.86
C LEU A 133 5.64 -10.28 -10.10
N ARG A 134 4.78 -11.03 -10.79
CA ARG A 134 3.96 -12.08 -10.14
C ARG A 134 4.82 -13.17 -9.53
N GLN A 135 5.92 -13.55 -10.18
CA GLN A 135 6.84 -14.55 -9.64
C GLN A 135 7.49 -14.02 -8.35
N VAL A 136 7.91 -12.75 -8.34
CA VAL A 136 8.50 -12.12 -7.14
C VAL A 136 7.51 -12.16 -5.97
N VAL A 137 6.29 -11.66 -6.19
CA VAL A 137 5.25 -11.64 -5.14
C VAL A 137 4.89 -13.05 -4.67
N PHE A 138 4.76 -14.01 -5.59
CA PHE A 138 4.44 -15.40 -5.25
C PHE A 138 5.53 -16.06 -4.39
N MET A 139 6.80 -15.87 -4.76
CA MET A 139 7.92 -16.40 -3.98
C MET A 139 7.97 -15.80 -2.59
N THR A 140 7.73 -14.49 -2.45
CA THR A 140 7.61 -13.83 -1.15
C THR A 140 6.47 -14.39 -0.31
N ILE A 141 5.29 -14.63 -0.90
CA ILE A 141 4.15 -15.24 -0.16
C ILE A 141 4.57 -16.58 0.45
N ILE A 142 5.23 -17.43 -0.35
CA ILE A 142 5.72 -18.73 0.13
C ILE A 142 6.75 -18.55 1.25
N GLN A 143 7.72 -17.67 1.06
CA GLN A 143 8.79 -17.44 2.03
C GLN A 143 8.25 -16.89 3.36
N LEU A 144 7.38 -15.88 3.29
CA LEU A 144 6.78 -15.25 4.46
C LEU A 144 5.86 -16.21 5.23
N ALA A 145 5.10 -17.05 4.52
CA ALA A 145 4.29 -18.10 5.13
C ALA A 145 5.15 -19.20 5.78
N ALA A 146 6.25 -19.59 5.12
CA ALA A 146 7.15 -20.62 5.63
C ALA A 146 7.92 -20.18 6.88
N SER A 147 8.34 -18.91 6.93
CA SER A 147 9.01 -18.33 8.11
C SER A 147 8.07 -18.17 9.30
N HIS A 148 6.76 -18.06 9.05
CA HIS A 148 5.74 -17.87 10.07
C HIS A 148 4.79 -19.07 10.16
N ARG A 149 5.35 -20.25 10.48
CA ARG A 149 4.74 -21.60 10.61
C ARG A 149 3.40 -21.72 11.40
N GLN A 150 2.81 -20.62 11.87
CA GLN A 150 1.51 -20.54 12.51
C GLN A 150 0.54 -19.72 11.63
N LEU A 151 0.17 -20.24 10.47
CA LEU A 151 -1.09 -19.85 9.85
C LEU A 151 -2.20 -20.59 10.61
N PRO A 152 -3.11 -19.90 11.31
CA PRO A 152 -4.26 -20.57 11.91
C PRO A 152 -5.08 -21.20 10.76
N ILE A 153 -5.28 -22.51 10.86
CA ILE A 153 -6.18 -23.30 10.00
C ILE A 153 -7.62 -22.90 10.35
#